data_AF-A0A7S3TUL5-F1
#
_entry.id   AF-A0A7S3TUL5-F1
#
_cell.length_a   1.000
_cell.length_b   1.000
_cell.length_c   1.000
_cell.angle_alpha   90.00
_cell.angle_beta   90.00
_cell.angle_gamma   90.00
#
_symmetry.space_group_name_H-M   'P 1'
#
loop_
_entity.id
_entity.type
_entity.pdbx_description
1 polymer ?
#
loop_
_entity_poly.entity_id
_entity_poly.type
_entity_poly.pdbx_seq_one_letter_code
_entity_poly.pdbx_strand_id
1 'polypeptide(L)'
;ETARLPGVASVVRGINGSQAADGTREETILWRGMGNMHVTNRFMMLGGTELACCSATSQLDIAARYARKGGNALLFRIRSTTFMNLGCDISDLSAFPHEKEFLYPPLTFLHPNGVVHKL
;
A
#
# COMPACT_ATOMS: atom_id res chain seq x y z
N GLU A 1 -12.23 -7.70 -22.91
CA GLU A 1 -12.64 -8.61 -21.83
C GLU A 1 -11.48 -8.72 -20.85
N THR A 2 -11.51 -7.98 -19.74
CA THR A 2 -10.35 -7.83 -18.84
C THR A 2 -10.44 -8.85 -17.72
N ALA A 3 -9.56 -9.85 -17.72
CA ALA A 3 -9.54 -10.90 -16.70
C ALA A 3 -9.41 -10.28 -15.30
N ARG A 4 -10.35 -10.64 -14.42
CA ARG A 4 -10.43 -10.20 -13.02
C ARG A 4 -9.70 -11.24 -12.17
N LEU A 5 -8.68 -10.82 -11.42
CA LEU A 5 -7.95 -11.70 -10.53
C LEU A 5 -8.29 -11.35 -9.07
N PRO A 6 -8.88 -12.29 -8.30
CA PRO A 6 -8.98 -12.13 -6.86
C PRO A 6 -7.59 -12.33 -6.24
N GLY A 7 -7.10 -11.35 -5.49
CA GLY A 7 -5.84 -11.51 -4.76
C GLY A 7 -5.31 -10.22 -4.13
N VAL A 8 -4.54 -10.41 -3.06
CA VAL A 8 -3.75 -9.39 -2.36
C VAL A 8 -2.60 -8.98 -3.28
N ALA A 9 -2.53 -7.72 -3.67
CA ALA A 9 -1.45 -7.21 -4.52
C ALA A 9 -0.32 -6.67 -3.64
N SER A 10 0.91 -7.19 -3.76
CA SER A 10 2.04 -6.49 -3.15
C SER A 10 2.57 -5.39 -4.07
N VAL A 11 2.76 -4.21 -3.49
CA VAL A 11 3.23 -3.02 -4.18
C VAL A 11 4.59 -2.66 -3.60
N VAL A 12 5.60 -2.61 -4.45
CA VAL A 12 6.94 -2.12 -4.13
C VAL A 12 7.07 -0.74 -4.76
N ARG A 13 7.22 0.30 -3.93
CA ARG A 13 7.48 1.65 -4.42
C ARG A 13 8.94 1.74 -4.88
N GLY A 14 9.17 1.60 -6.19
CA GLY A 14 10.46 1.87 -6.81
C GLY A 14 10.66 3.38 -6.97
N ILE A 15 11.46 4.01 -6.10
CA ILE A 15 12.04 5.33 -6.39
C ILE A 15 13.41 5.05 -7.00
N ASN A 16 13.57 5.17 -8.32
CA ASN A 16 14.89 5.16 -8.95
C ASN A 16 15.56 6.52 -8.71
N GLY A 17 15.96 6.77 -7.47
CA GLY A 17 16.92 7.81 -7.12
C GLY A 17 18.31 7.20 -7.19
N SER A 18 19.09 7.55 -8.20
CA SER A 18 20.53 7.41 -8.12
C SER A 18 21.00 8.31 -6.97
N GLN A 19 21.53 7.73 -5.90
CA GLN A 19 22.56 8.25 -4.98
C GLN A 19 22.43 7.54 -3.63
N ALA A 20 23.58 7.11 -3.11
CA ALA A 20 23.73 6.37 -1.87
C ALA A 20 23.29 7.18 -0.65
N ALA A 21 22.52 6.55 0.23
CA ALA A 21 22.36 7.00 1.61
C ALA A 21 22.62 5.81 2.53
N ASP A 22 23.81 5.85 3.11
CA ASP A 22 24.29 5.05 4.23
C ASP A 22 23.32 5.16 5.41
N GLY A 23 22.76 4.02 5.85
CA GLY A 23 21.74 3.95 6.88
C GLY A 23 20.69 2.88 6.57
N THR A 24 21.06 1.61 6.74
CA THR A 24 20.14 0.46 6.62
C THR A 24 19.03 0.55 7.68
N ARG A 25 17.92 1.20 7.33
CA ARG A 25 16.67 1.07 8.10
C ARG A 25 16.07 -0.30 7.78
N GLU A 26 15.63 -0.99 8.83
CA GLU A 26 14.86 -2.23 8.73
C GLU A 26 13.66 -2.04 7.79
N GLU A 27 13.46 -2.99 6.89
CA GLU A 27 12.34 -3.00 5.96
C GLU A 27 11.01 -2.85 6.72
N THR A 28 10.21 -1.85 6.36
CA THR A 28 8.90 -1.63 6.98
C THR A 28 7.81 -2.10 6.02
N ILE A 29 6.92 -2.95 6.53
CA ILE A 29 5.73 -3.40 5.81
C ILE A 29 4.52 -2.61 6.29
N LEU A 30 3.83 -1.97 5.35
CA LEU A 30 2.55 -1.32 5.55
C LEU A 30 1.46 -2.03 4.76
N TRP A 31 0.23 -1.91 5.25
CA TRP A 31 -0.95 -2.58 4.73
C TRP A 31 -2.03 -1.56 4.41
N ARG A 32 -2.70 -1.72 3.28
CA ARG A 32 -3.88 -0.91 2.91
C ARG A 32 -5.00 -1.83 2.46
N GLY A 33 -6.16 -1.70 3.08
CA GLY A 33 -7.34 -2.48 2.74
C GLY A 33 -8.39 -1.64 2.01
N MET A 34 -8.94 -2.19 0.93
CA MET A 34 -9.97 -1.57 0.10
C MET A 34 -11.14 -2.53 -0.08
N GLY A 35 -12.32 -2.13 0.38
CA GLY A 35 -13.57 -2.86 0.13
C GLY A 35 -14.15 -2.54 -1.25
N ASN A 36 -14.91 -3.50 -1.81
CA ASN A 36 -15.54 -3.42 -3.13
C ASN A 36 -14.57 -3.12 -4.28
N MET A 37 -13.30 -3.53 -4.13
CA MET A 37 -12.24 -3.23 -5.09
C MET A 37 -11.57 -4.52 -5.56
N HIS A 38 -11.10 -4.52 -6.81
CA HIS A 38 -10.28 -5.57 -7.40
C HIS A 38 -9.04 -4.96 -8.03
N VAL A 39 -7.95 -5.72 -8.04
CA VAL A 39 -6.77 -5.35 -8.81
C VAL A 39 -7.06 -5.56 -10.31
N THR A 40 -6.56 -4.65 -11.14
CA THR A 40 -6.69 -4.77 -12.61
C THR A 40 -5.38 -5.25 -13.21
N ASN A 41 -5.44 -5.96 -14.34
CA ASN A 41 -4.23 -6.34 -15.08
C ASN A 41 -3.40 -5.12 -15.48
N ARG A 42 -4.06 -3.99 -15.81
CA ARG A 42 -3.37 -2.74 -16.13
C ARG A 42 -2.54 -2.26 -14.94
N PHE A 43 -3.12 -2.25 -13.73
CA PHE A 43 -2.36 -1.91 -12.52
C PHE A 43 -1.21 -2.88 -12.30
N MET A 44 -1.44 -4.19 -12.47
CA MET A 44 -0.38 -5.22 -12.31
C MET A 44 0.78 -5.07 -13.30
N MET A 45 0.55 -4.50 -14.49
CA MET A 45 1.60 -4.29 -15.49
C MET A 45 2.29 -2.93 -15.37
N LEU A 46 1.53 -1.87 -15.05
CA LEU A 46 2.00 -0.48 -15.18
C LEU A 46 2.07 0.27 -13.85
N GLY A 47 1.55 -0.29 -12.77
CA GLY A 47 1.25 0.45 -11.56
C GLY A 47 0.08 1.43 -11.72
N GLY A 48 -0.01 2.35 -10.77
CA GLY A 48 -1.04 3.39 -10.77
C GLY A 48 -0.73 4.50 -9.78
N THR A 49 -1.28 5.68 -10.06
CA THR A 49 -1.18 6.85 -9.18
C THR A 49 -2.45 6.98 -8.37
N GLU A 50 -2.32 6.99 -7.04
CA GLU A 50 -3.42 7.40 -6.16
C GLU A 50 -3.53 8.93 -6.21
N LEU A 51 -4.69 9.43 -6.63
CA LEU A 51 -4.90 10.88 -6.77
C LEU A 51 -5.15 11.56 -5.41
N ALA A 52 -5.77 10.83 -4.48
CA ALA A 52 -5.96 11.28 -3.11
C ALA A 52 -4.74 10.97 -2.24
N CYS A 53 -4.76 11.38 -0.98
CA CYS A 53 -3.83 10.83 0.00
C CYS A 53 -4.03 9.31 0.11
N CYS A 54 -2.93 8.56 0.19
CA CYS A 54 -2.97 7.11 0.33
C CYS A 54 -2.72 6.74 1.79
N SER A 55 -3.77 6.31 2.49
CA SER A 55 -3.67 5.82 3.87
C SER A 55 -3.26 4.35 3.92
N ALA A 56 -2.31 4.01 4.78
CA ALA A 56 -1.86 2.65 5.07
C ALA A 56 -1.58 2.49 6.58
N THR A 57 -1.45 1.27 7.06
CA THR A 57 -1.21 0.96 8.48
C THR A 57 -0.14 -0.10 8.63
N SER A 58 0.63 -0.08 9.72
CA SER A 58 1.54 -1.19 10.05
C SER A 58 0.81 -2.45 10.57
N GLN A 59 -0.51 -2.36 10.82
CA GLN A 59 -1.32 -3.44 11.39
C GLN A 59 -2.20 -4.11 10.33
N LEU A 60 -1.93 -5.39 10.05
CA LEU A 60 -2.67 -6.16 9.04
C LEU A 60 -4.17 -6.30 9.39
N ASP A 61 -4.52 -6.47 10.66
CA ASP A 61 -5.91 -6.66 11.08
C ASP A 61 -6.74 -5.39 10.85
N ILE A 62 -6.17 -4.20 11.08
CA ILE A 62 -6.80 -2.91 10.76
C ILE A 62 -7.06 -2.82 9.25
N ALA A 63 -6.05 -3.06 8.42
CA ALA A 63 -6.23 -3.06 6.96
C ALA A 63 -7.30 -4.08 6.52
N ALA A 64 -7.30 -5.28 7.10
CA ALA A 64 -8.31 -6.30 6.79
C ALA A 64 -9.73 -5.83 7.16
N ARG A 65 -9.92 -5.11 8.28
CA ARG A 65 -11.24 -4.53 8.63
C ARG A 65 -11.74 -3.57 7.56
N TYR A 66 -10.88 -2.71 7.00
CA TYR A 66 -11.25 -1.82 5.89
C TYR A 66 -11.56 -2.57 4.60
N ALA A 67 -10.79 -3.62 4.29
CA ALA A 67 -11.02 -4.45 3.10
C ALA A 67 -12.34 -5.23 3.16
N ARG A 68 -12.77 -5.65 4.36
CA ARG A 68 -13.99 -6.45 4.58
C ARG A 68 -15.30 -5.67 4.51
N LYS A 69 -15.29 -4.34 4.38
CA LYS A 69 -16.51 -3.50 4.31
C LYS A 69 -17.29 -3.61 2.98
N GLY A 70 -17.17 -4.72 2.25
CA GLY A 70 -17.77 -4.91 0.93
C GLY A 70 -17.85 -6.37 0.49
N GLY A 71 -18.39 -6.62 -0.71
CA GLY A 71 -18.51 -7.98 -1.27
C GLY A 71 -17.18 -8.56 -1.74
N ASN A 72 -16.28 -7.69 -2.22
CA ASN A 72 -14.91 -8.05 -2.61
C ASN A 72 -13.90 -7.26 -1.79
N ALA A 73 -12.74 -7.84 -1.52
CA ALA A 73 -11.70 -7.24 -0.68
C ALA A 73 -10.35 -7.25 -1.40
N LEU A 74 -9.67 -6.10 -1.41
CA LEU A 74 -8.30 -5.96 -1.88
C LEU A 74 -7.43 -5.52 -0.72
N LEU A 75 -6.34 -6.26 -0.48
CA LEU A 75 -5.28 -5.86 0.43
C LEU A 75 -4.02 -5.55 -0.37
N PHE A 76 -3.40 -4.42 -0.04
CA PHE A 76 -2.07 -4.08 -0.51
C PHE A 76 -1.06 -4.38 0.58
N ARG A 77 0.02 -5.08 0.23
CA ARG A 77 1.25 -5.15 1.04
C ARG A 77 2.27 -4.19 0.45
N ILE A 78 2.47 -3.06 1.12
CA ILE A 78 3.38 -2.00 0.69
C ILE A 78 4.70 -2.18 1.41
N ARG A 79 5.77 -2.27 0.63
CA ARG A 79 7.13 -2.48 1.15
C ARG A 79 7.91 -1.18 1.05
N SER A 80 8.31 -0.64 2.20
CA SER A 80 9.12 0.56 2.31
C SER A 80 10.52 0.22 2.80
N THR A 81 11.51 0.52 1.97
CA THR A 81 12.94 0.22 2.19
C THR A 81 13.75 1.42 2.65
N THR A 82 13.20 2.65 2.53
CA THR A 82 13.87 3.89 2.92
C THR A 82 12.87 4.82 3.58
N PHE A 83 13.35 5.78 4.37
CA PHE A 83 12.45 6.78 4.96
C PHE A 83 11.73 7.61 3.87
N MET A 84 12.36 7.81 2.70
CA MET A 84 11.80 8.56 1.57
C MET A 84 10.60 7.86 0.91
N ASN A 85 10.53 6.52 1.00
CA ASN A 85 9.44 5.74 0.43
C ASN A 85 8.42 5.27 1.48
N LEU A 86 8.58 5.66 2.74
CA LEU A 86 7.62 5.44 3.82
C LEU A 86 6.59 6.59 3.85
N GLY A 87 5.36 6.30 4.29
CA GLY A 87 4.38 7.34 4.59
C GLY A 87 4.75 8.11 5.85
N CYS A 88 4.12 9.26 6.09
CA CYS A 88 4.26 9.97 7.36
C CYS A 88 3.41 9.27 8.43
N ASP A 89 3.99 8.87 9.55
CA ASP A 89 3.22 8.41 10.71
C ASP A 89 2.45 9.60 11.28
N ILE A 90 1.12 9.51 11.23
CA ILE A 90 0.22 10.56 11.73
C ILE A 90 -0.59 10.08 12.93
N SER A 91 -0.15 9.02 13.62
CA SER A 91 -0.85 8.44 14.78
C SER A 91 -1.22 9.50 15.82
N ASP A 92 -0.30 10.40 16.14
CA ASP A 92 -0.50 11.43 17.17
C ASP A 92 -1.44 12.57 16.74
N LEU A 93 -1.72 12.68 15.44
CA LEU A 93 -2.60 13.69 14.85
C LEU A 93 -3.93 13.09 14.37
N SER A 94 -4.03 11.76 14.30
CA SER A 94 -5.18 11.05 13.75
C SER A 94 -6.33 11.01 14.76
N ALA A 95 -7.57 11.02 14.24
CA ALA A 95 -8.75 10.71 15.05
C ALA A 95 -8.76 9.24 15.53
N PHE A 96 -7.95 8.37 14.91
CA PHE A 96 -7.82 6.95 15.26
C PHE A 96 -6.34 6.57 15.54
N PRO A 97 -5.71 7.08 16.62
CA PRO A 97 -4.28 6.87 16.88
C PRO A 97 -3.84 5.39 16.97
N HIS A 98 -4.77 4.53 17.40
CA HIS A 98 -4.52 3.09 17.54
C HIS A 98 -4.41 2.35 16.20
N GLU A 99 -4.90 2.94 15.10
CA GLU A 99 -4.81 2.37 13.76
C GLU A 99 -3.40 2.46 13.17
N LYS A 100 -2.47 3.21 13.79
CA LYS A 100 -1.08 3.36 13.34
C LYS A 100 -0.99 3.72 11.86
N GLU A 101 -1.66 4.81 11.51
CA GLU A 101 -1.78 5.30 10.16
C GLU A 101 -0.47 5.94 9.66
N PHE A 102 -0.03 5.47 8.50
CA PHE A 102 1.00 6.07 7.67
C PHE A 102 0.33 6.68 6.44
N LEU A 103 0.39 8.01 6.34
CA LEU A 103 -0.24 8.75 5.26
C LEU A 103 0.78 9.12 4.19
N TYR A 104 0.53 8.68 2.96
CA TYR A 104 1.27 9.14 1.80
C TYR A 104 0.58 10.35 1.16
N PRO A 105 1.35 11.29 0.60
CA PRO A 105 0.77 12.48 -0.03
C PRO A 105 -0.04 12.10 -1.29
N PRO A 106 -0.89 13.04 -1.77
CA PRO A 106 -1.51 12.92 -3.09
C PRO A 106 -0.50 12.63 -4.20
N LEU A 107 -0.97 11.99 -5.26
CA LEU A 107 -0.15 11.59 -6.42
C LEU A 107 0.92 10.53 -6.08
N THR A 108 0.69 9.75 -5.03
CA THR A 108 1.59 8.63 -4.72
C THR A 108 1.44 7.53 -5.76
N PHE A 109 2.54 7.25 -6.45
CA PHE A 109 2.63 6.15 -7.39
C PHE A 109 2.89 4.82 -6.67
N LEU A 110 2.07 3.83 -7.00
CA LEU A 110 2.14 2.45 -6.51
C LEU A 110 2.54 1.54 -7.67
N HIS A 111 3.68 0.88 -7.54
CA HIS A 111 4.16 -0.09 -8.53
C HIS A 111 4.05 -1.53 -7.99
N PRO A 112 3.34 -2.45 -8.64
CA PRO A 112 3.26 -3.84 -8.22
C PRO A 112 4.62 -4.52 -8.33
N ASN A 113 4.89 -5.52 -7.49
CA ASN A 113 6.08 -6.37 -7.64
C ASN A 113 5.79 -7.69 -8.37
N GLY A 114 4.59 -7.84 -8.95
CA GLY A 114 4.14 -9.04 -9.63
C GLY A 114 3.71 -10.19 -8.72
N VAL A 115 3.84 -10.05 -7.39
CA VAL A 115 3.43 -11.07 -6.44
C VAL A 115 1.99 -10.81 -5.99
N VAL A 116 1.16 -11.85 -6.10
CA VAL A 116 -0.22 -11.85 -5.65
C VAL A 116 -0.40 -12.99 -4.65
N HIS A 117 -0.90 -12.66 -3.46
CA HIS A 117 -1.24 -13.67 -2.45
C HIS A 117 -2.73 -13.95 -2.48
N LYS A 118 -3.10 -15.23 -2.52
CA LYS A 118 -4.47 -15.67 -2.26
C LYS A 118 -4.58 -15.96 -0.77
N LEU A 119 -5.60 -15.40 -0.13
CA LEU A 119 -5.99 -15.71 1.24
C LEU A 119 -7.07 -16.78 1.23
#